data_AF-A0A2T6BQ91-F1
#
_entry.id   AF-A0A2T6BQ91-F1
#
_cell.length_a   1.000
_cell.length_b   1.000
_cell.length_c   1.000
_cell.angle_alpha   90.00
_cell.angle_beta   90.00
_cell.angle_gamma   90.00
#
_symmetry.space_group_name_H-M   'P 1'
#
loop_
_entity.id
_entity.type
_entity.pdbx_description
1 polymer ?
#
loop_
_entity_poly.entity_id
_entity_poly.type
_entity_poly.pdbx_seq_one_letter_code
_entity_poly.pdbx_strand_id
1 'polypeptide(L)'
;MRTKRWPRSLLALSMILLFSVSCSPNPKPENQQPDYNETKQMVTDVLHTKEGKKALQEIMREPEFKKEVVISQQEMEQTISKAVMDPQMQKQLEKMFENPKVAASFAKATQKEQKKLLKQMMKDPEYQKLMLDIMKDPEFTKQIHQVLKSRETRQQIQKVMEDALESPTFKMKFMKLLKEAMKTKEKGKGQQQGGGGGGQQSNMGGSM
;
A
#
# COMPACT_ATOMS: atom_id res chain seq x y z
N MET A 1 102.71 -50.89 -48.09
CA MET A 1 102.86 -49.89 -49.17
C MET A 1 101.56 -49.11 -49.36
N ARG A 2 101.57 -47.81 -49.02
CA ARG A 2 100.91 -46.68 -49.73
C ARG A 2 100.73 -45.51 -48.76
N THR A 3 101.75 -44.67 -48.75
CA THR A 3 101.74 -43.30 -48.23
C THR A 3 100.71 -42.45 -48.98
N LYS A 4 99.86 -41.68 -48.29
CA LYS A 4 99.06 -40.63 -48.94
C LYS A 4 99.09 -39.33 -48.13
N ARG A 5 99.68 -38.31 -48.76
CA ARG A 5 99.86 -36.93 -48.29
C ARG A 5 98.50 -36.20 -48.21
N TRP A 6 98.21 -35.60 -47.04
CA TRP A 6 97.73 -34.21 -46.78
C TRP A 6 96.37 -33.73 -47.37
N PRO A 7 95.65 -32.79 -46.69
CA PRO A 7 96.01 -31.38 -46.77
C PRO A 7 95.89 -30.56 -45.47
N ARG A 8 96.79 -29.58 -45.36
CA ARG A 8 96.91 -28.46 -44.42
C ARG A 8 95.65 -27.57 -44.25
N SER A 9 94.52 -27.93 -44.86
CA SER A 9 93.29 -27.15 -44.85
C SER A 9 92.56 -27.17 -43.50
N LEU A 10 92.78 -28.22 -42.68
CA LEU A 10 92.18 -28.30 -41.34
C LEU A 10 92.82 -27.35 -40.32
N LEU A 11 94.11 -27.00 -40.49
CA LEU A 11 94.81 -26.10 -39.57
C LEU A 11 94.43 -24.63 -39.83
N ALA A 12 94.10 -24.27 -41.09
CA ALA A 12 93.65 -22.94 -41.45
C ALA A 12 92.23 -22.63 -40.95
N LEU A 13 91.36 -23.65 -40.87
CA LEU A 13 89.99 -23.50 -40.37
C LEU A 13 89.93 -23.28 -38.84
N SER A 14 90.94 -23.78 -38.11
CA SER A 14 91.09 -23.56 -36.67
C SER A 14 91.55 -22.14 -36.31
N MET A 15 92.22 -21.44 -37.22
CA MET A 15 92.70 -20.07 -36.99
C MET A 15 91.61 -19.02 -37.27
N ILE A 16 90.59 -19.36 -38.07
CA ILE A 16 89.45 -18.48 -38.40
C ILE A 16 88.39 -18.48 -37.29
N LEU A 17 88.30 -19.54 -36.47
CA LEU A 17 87.34 -19.57 -35.35
C LEU A 17 87.73 -18.66 -34.17
N LEU A 18 89.01 -18.31 -34.03
CA LEU A 18 89.51 -17.50 -32.90
C LEU A 18 89.40 -15.98 -33.12
N PHE A 19 89.07 -15.51 -34.33
CA PHE A 19 88.94 -14.08 -34.64
C PHE A 19 87.49 -13.52 -34.56
N SER A 20 86.51 -14.33 -34.16
CA SER A 20 85.10 -13.89 -34.05
C SER A 20 84.70 -13.35 -32.66
N VAL A 21 85.65 -13.20 -31.73
CA VAL A 21 85.43 -12.51 -30.45
C VAL A 21 86.01 -11.09 -30.52
N SER A 22 85.34 -10.20 -31.26
CA SER A 22 85.52 -8.76 -31.09
C SER A 22 84.33 -8.00 -31.67
N CYS A 23 83.32 -7.74 -30.84
CA CYS A 23 82.47 -6.57 -31.01
C CYS A 23 82.13 -6.00 -29.63
N SER A 24 82.50 -4.74 -29.44
CA SER A 24 82.31 -3.92 -28.24
C SER A 24 80.88 -3.90 -27.69
N PRO A 25 80.70 -3.61 -26.39
CA PRO A 25 79.39 -3.45 -25.78
C PRO A 25 78.76 -2.12 -26.23
N ASN A 26 77.83 -2.20 -27.16
CA ASN A 26 76.81 -1.16 -27.31
C ASN A 26 75.63 -1.60 -26.43
N PRO A 27 75.13 -0.77 -25.49
CA PRO A 27 74.00 -1.15 -24.65
C PRO A 27 72.79 -1.29 -25.58
N LYS A 28 72.43 -2.54 -25.90
CA LYS A 28 71.09 -2.84 -26.37
C LYS A 28 70.15 -2.35 -25.25
N PRO A 29 69.08 -1.63 -25.58
CA PRO A 29 68.07 -1.29 -24.58
C PRO A 29 67.62 -2.61 -23.98
N GLU A 30 67.95 -2.75 -22.70
CA GLU A 30 67.50 -3.81 -21.85
C GLU A 30 65.99 -3.90 -22.06
N ASN A 31 65.53 -5.08 -22.45
CA ASN A 31 64.13 -5.44 -22.47
C ASN A 31 63.67 -5.52 -21.01
N GLN A 32 63.71 -4.39 -20.30
CA GLN A 32 63.01 -4.19 -19.05
C GLN A 32 61.54 -4.17 -19.46
N GLN A 33 60.94 -5.37 -19.43
CA GLN A 33 59.52 -5.44 -19.16
C GLN A 33 59.30 -4.54 -17.94
N PRO A 34 58.39 -3.55 -18.02
CA PRO A 34 58.17 -2.65 -16.90
C PRO A 34 57.93 -3.52 -15.66
N ASP A 35 58.58 -3.17 -14.54
CA ASP A 35 58.44 -3.90 -13.29
C ASP A 35 56.93 -4.04 -13.04
N TYR A 36 56.47 -5.27 -12.81
CA TYR A 36 55.06 -5.55 -12.60
C TYR A 36 54.48 -4.65 -11.49
N ASN A 37 55.30 -4.30 -10.49
CA ASN A 37 54.93 -3.38 -9.43
C ASN A 37 54.77 -1.93 -9.91
N GLU A 38 55.64 -1.44 -10.79
CA GLU A 38 55.53 -0.10 -11.39
C GLU A 38 54.32 -0.03 -12.33
N THR A 39 54.08 -1.07 -13.13
CA THR A 39 52.89 -1.16 -14.00
C THR A 39 51.61 -1.19 -13.17
N LYS A 40 51.59 -1.94 -12.06
CA LYS A 40 50.46 -2.00 -11.13
C LYS A 40 50.21 -0.65 -10.46
N GLN A 41 51.25 0.05 -10.02
CA GLN A 41 51.12 1.39 -9.46
C GLN A 41 50.59 2.37 -10.51
N MET A 42 51.14 2.36 -11.72
CA MET A 42 50.66 3.22 -12.81
C MET A 42 49.19 2.95 -13.14
N VAL A 43 48.77 1.69 -13.27
CA VAL A 43 47.36 1.34 -13.52
C VAL A 43 46.47 1.77 -12.34
N THR A 44 46.93 1.57 -11.11
CA THR A 44 46.20 2.00 -9.91
C THR A 44 46.05 3.51 -9.89
N ASP A 45 47.11 4.26 -10.17
CA ASP A 45 47.10 5.72 -10.20
C ASP A 45 46.18 6.25 -11.30
N VAL A 46 46.22 5.66 -12.50
CA VAL A 46 45.30 5.97 -13.62
C VAL A 46 43.84 5.74 -13.23
N LEU A 47 43.52 4.67 -12.51
CA LEU A 47 42.15 4.43 -12.01
C LEU A 47 41.72 5.46 -10.96
N HIS A 48 42.66 5.96 -10.16
CA HIS A 48 42.39 6.97 -9.14
C HIS A 48 42.34 8.41 -9.68
N THR A 49 42.83 8.67 -10.89
CA THR A 49 42.75 10.00 -11.52
C THR A 49 41.31 10.42 -11.81
N LYS A 50 41.14 11.72 -12.09
CA LYS A 50 39.83 12.26 -12.48
C LYS A 50 39.36 11.65 -13.81
N GLU A 51 40.28 11.40 -14.74
CA GLU A 51 39.95 10.74 -16.01
C GLU A 51 39.54 9.28 -15.78
N GLY A 52 40.28 8.52 -14.97
CA GLY A 52 39.95 7.12 -14.66
C GLY A 52 38.58 6.98 -13.98
N LYS A 53 38.30 7.83 -13.00
CA LYS A 53 36.98 7.88 -12.34
C LYS A 53 35.85 8.27 -13.30
N LYS A 54 36.08 9.21 -14.22
CA LYS A 54 35.10 9.58 -15.24
C LYS A 54 34.83 8.44 -16.22
N ALA A 55 35.88 7.78 -16.71
CA ALA A 55 35.75 6.62 -17.59
C ALA A 55 34.96 5.49 -16.89
N LEU A 56 35.25 5.23 -15.62
CA LEU A 56 34.47 4.26 -14.83
C LEU A 56 33.00 4.66 -14.66
N GLN A 57 32.72 5.94 -14.41
CA GLN A 57 31.35 6.46 -14.32
C GLN A 57 30.60 6.36 -15.65
N GLU A 58 31.31 6.52 -16.77
CA GLU A 58 30.75 6.41 -18.11
C GLU A 58 30.39 4.95 -18.41
N ILE A 59 31.29 4.01 -18.13
CA ILE A 59 31.03 2.57 -18.23
C ILE A 59 29.89 2.16 -17.29
N MET A 60 29.84 2.67 -16.05
CA MET A 60 28.73 2.42 -15.12
C MET A 60 27.38 2.96 -15.61
N ARG A 61 27.35 3.92 -16.55
CA ARG A 61 26.11 4.40 -17.15
C ARG A 61 25.61 3.49 -18.27
N GLU A 62 26.49 2.67 -18.85
CA GLU A 62 26.17 1.76 -19.93
C GLU A 62 25.18 0.66 -19.47
N PRO A 63 24.12 0.42 -20.24
CA PRO A 63 23.07 -0.54 -19.87
C PRO A 63 23.54 -2.00 -19.87
N GLU A 64 24.60 -2.32 -20.61
CA GLU A 64 25.20 -3.66 -20.62
C GLU A 64 25.97 -3.90 -19.31
N PHE A 65 26.82 -2.95 -18.93
CA PHE A 65 27.57 -3.03 -17.67
C PHE A 65 26.66 -3.03 -16.44
N LYS A 66 25.60 -2.21 -16.41
CA LYS A 66 24.62 -2.20 -15.28
C LYS A 66 23.93 -3.54 -15.03
N LYS A 67 23.78 -4.38 -16.05
CA LYS A 67 23.16 -5.70 -15.93
C LYS A 67 24.12 -6.73 -15.34
N GLU A 68 25.43 -6.56 -15.54
CA GLU A 68 26.46 -7.48 -15.09
C GLU A 68 27.03 -7.17 -13.69
N VAL A 69 26.78 -5.97 -13.16
CA VAL A 69 27.16 -5.62 -11.79
C VAL A 69 26.29 -6.42 -10.80
N VAL A 70 26.83 -7.56 -10.35
CA VAL A 70 26.21 -8.39 -9.31
C VAL A 70 26.44 -7.74 -7.95
N ILE A 71 25.44 -7.01 -7.45
CA ILE A 71 25.36 -6.64 -6.02
C ILE A 71 24.92 -7.89 -5.25
N SER A 72 25.55 -8.18 -4.11
CA SER A 72 25.13 -9.31 -3.29
C SER A 72 23.68 -9.14 -2.85
N GLN A 73 22.86 -10.20 -2.96
CA GLN A 73 21.44 -10.13 -2.62
C GLN A 73 21.21 -9.66 -1.18
N GLN A 74 22.10 -10.06 -0.26
CA GLN A 74 22.01 -9.71 1.16
C GLN A 74 22.31 -8.22 1.41
N GLU A 75 23.32 -7.63 0.76
CA GLU A 75 23.57 -6.18 0.87
C GLU A 75 22.46 -5.37 0.18
N MET A 76 21.90 -5.89 -0.91
CA MET A 76 20.75 -5.28 -1.59
C MET A 76 19.51 -5.26 -0.69
N GLU A 77 19.16 -6.39 -0.07
CA GLU A 77 18.03 -6.48 0.87
C GLU A 77 18.20 -5.55 2.06
N GLN A 78 19.39 -5.50 2.67
CA GLN A 78 19.69 -4.60 3.78
C GLN A 78 19.61 -3.13 3.37
N THR A 79 20.14 -2.79 2.19
CA THR A 79 20.11 -1.42 1.68
C THR A 79 18.69 -0.97 1.37
N ILE A 80 17.88 -1.84 0.73
CA ILE A 80 16.47 -1.55 0.45
C ILE A 80 15.69 -1.41 1.76
N SER A 81 15.88 -2.30 2.74
CA SER A 81 15.19 -2.21 4.03
C SER A 81 15.52 -0.91 4.76
N LYS A 82 16.79 -0.51 4.78
CA LYS A 82 17.21 0.77 5.39
C LYS A 82 16.64 1.96 4.63
N ALA A 83 16.69 1.93 3.30
CA ALA A 83 16.16 2.99 2.46
C ALA A 83 14.65 3.17 2.65
N VAL A 84 13.87 2.08 2.73
CA VAL A 84 12.41 2.15 2.93
C VAL A 84 12.04 2.68 4.33
N MET A 85 12.90 2.48 5.33
CA MET A 85 12.70 3.01 6.69
C MET A 85 13.19 4.45 6.86
N ASP A 86 13.88 5.02 5.87
CA ASP A 86 14.41 6.38 5.93
C ASP A 86 13.27 7.42 5.84
N PRO A 87 13.16 8.38 6.78
CA PRO A 87 12.18 9.47 6.72
C PRO A 87 12.25 10.31 5.43
N GLN A 88 13.43 10.45 4.82
CA GLN A 88 13.56 11.14 3.53
C GLN A 88 12.89 10.35 2.39
N MET A 89 12.90 9.02 2.48
CA MET A 89 12.26 8.15 1.51
C MET A 89 10.74 8.14 1.64
N GLN A 90 10.20 8.38 2.84
CA GLN A 90 8.74 8.53 3.03
C GLN A 90 8.14 9.60 2.12
N LYS A 91 8.77 10.80 2.07
CA LYS A 91 8.32 11.89 1.18
C LYS A 91 8.43 11.53 -0.30
N GLN A 92 9.41 10.72 -0.68
CA GLN A 92 9.55 10.25 -2.07
C GLN A 92 8.48 9.20 -2.40
N LEU A 93 8.21 8.28 -1.48
CA LEU A 93 7.14 7.29 -1.61
C LEU A 93 5.78 7.97 -1.73
N GLU A 94 5.49 8.98 -0.91
CA GLU A 94 4.27 9.80 -1.02
C GLU A 94 4.10 10.36 -2.45
N LYS A 95 5.14 11.01 -2.99
CA LYS A 95 5.13 11.53 -4.37
C LYS A 95 4.99 10.43 -5.43
N MET A 96 5.56 9.25 -5.19
CA MET A 96 5.37 8.11 -6.10
C MET A 96 3.93 7.60 -6.08
N PHE A 97 3.29 7.60 -4.91
CA PHE A 97 1.89 7.19 -4.75
C PHE A 97 0.88 8.21 -5.30
N GLU A 98 1.26 9.48 -5.48
CA GLU A 98 0.46 10.45 -6.24
C GLU A 98 0.31 10.04 -7.72
N ASN A 99 1.22 9.23 -8.27
CA ASN A 99 1.09 8.72 -9.62
C ASN A 99 0.01 7.61 -9.67
N PRO A 100 -1.09 7.81 -10.44
CA PRO A 100 -2.20 6.87 -10.46
C PRO A 100 -1.82 5.49 -11.01
N LYS A 101 -0.83 5.39 -11.90
CA LYS A 101 -0.36 4.08 -12.41
C LYS A 101 0.34 3.29 -11.32
N VAL A 102 1.15 3.96 -10.50
CA VAL A 102 1.87 3.34 -9.37
C VAL A 102 0.87 2.94 -8.29
N ALA A 103 -0.02 3.86 -7.89
CA ALA A 103 -1.08 3.58 -6.92
C ALA A 103 -1.98 2.42 -7.35
N ALA A 104 -2.42 2.39 -8.62
CA ALA A 104 -3.24 1.30 -9.14
C ALA A 104 -2.51 -0.04 -9.16
N SER A 105 -1.22 -0.05 -9.52
CA SER A 105 -0.41 -1.27 -9.53
C SER A 105 -0.19 -1.81 -8.12
N PHE A 106 0.10 -0.92 -7.17
CA PHE A 106 0.23 -1.27 -5.76
C PHE A 106 -1.09 -1.77 -5.16
N ALA A 107 -2.21 -1.08 -5.42
CA ALA A 107 -3.53 -1.51 -4.97
C ALA A 107 -3.90 -2.88 -5.54
N LYS A 108 -3.59 -3.15 -6.82
CA LYS A 108 -3.79 -4.48 -7.42
C LYS A 108 -2.92 -5.55 -6.76
N ALA A 109 -1.63 -5.28 -6.54
CA ALA A 109 -0.70 -6.22 -5.92
C ALA A 109 -1.10 -6.56 -4.47
N THR A 110 -1.62 -5.57 -3.73
CA THR A 110 -1.98 -5.72 -2.32
C THR A 110 -3.46 -6.07 -2.08
N GLN A 111 -4.29 -6.09 -3.12
CA GLN A 111 -5.75 -6.24 -3.03
C GLN A 111 -6.18 -7.43 -2.17
N LYS A 112 -5.53 -8.58 -2.35
CA LYS A 112 -5.86 -9.82 -1.63
C LYS A 112 -5.62 -9.67 -0.14
N GLU A 113 -4.45 -9.16 0.24
CA GLU A 113 -4.08 -8.96 1.64
C GLU A 113 -4.87 -7.82 2.28
N GLN A 114 -5.14 -6.74 1.55
CA GLN A 114 -6.04 -5.66 2.01
C GLN A 114 -7.45 -6.19 2.30
N LYS A 115 -8.01 -7.03 1.41
CA LYS A 115 -9.33 -7.66 1.62
C LYS A 115 -9.32 -8.59 2.83
N LYS A 116 -8.23 -9.33 3.04
CA LYS A 116 -8.06 -10.22 4.20
C LYS A 116 -7.99 -9.41 5.49
N LEU A 117 -7.18 -8.36 5.52
CA LEU A 117 -7.06 -7.44 6.65
C LEU A 117 -8.41 -6.80 6.99
N LEU A 118 -9.11 -6.24 6.00
CA LEU A 118 -10.43 -5.62 6.22
C LEU A 118 -11.44 -6.63 6.78
N LYS A 119 -11.46 -7.87 6.30
CA LYS A 119 -12.31 -8.94 6.85
C LYS A 119 -11.96 -9.30 8.28
N GLN A 120 -10.68 -9.26 8.66
CA GLN A 120 -10.24 -9.49 10.02
C GLN A 120 -10.65 -8.31 10.92
N MET A 121 -10.44 -7.08 10.47
CA MET A 121 -10.86 -5.86 11.18
C MET A 121 -12.37 -5.82 11.39
N MET A 122 -13.21 -6.26 10.44
CA MET A 122 -14.66 -6.34 10.67
C MET A 122 -15.08 -7.26 11.83
N LYS A 123 -14.21 -8.18 12.25
CA LYS A 123 -14.43 -9.06 13.42
C LYS A 123 -13.82 -8.51 14.69
N ASP A 124 -13.03 -7.45 14.59
CA ASP A 124 -12.38 -6.80 15.71
C ASP A 124 -13.37 -5.91 16.47
N PRO A 125 -13.47 -6.01 17.82
CA PRO A 125 -14.41 -5.22 18.60
C PRO A 125 -14.22 -3.70 18.52
N GLU A 126 -12.99 -3.21 18.42
CA GLU A 126 -12.72 -1.77 18.33
C GLU A 126 -13.15 -1.24 16.98
N TYR A 127 -12.83 -1.95 15.90
CA TYR A 127 -13.29 -1.60 14.56
C TYR A 127 -14.81 -1.67 14.43
N GLN A 128 -15.46 -2.66 15.06
CA GLN A 128 -16.92 -2.73 15.12
C GLN A 128 -17.53 -1.53 15.85
N LYS A 129 -16.92 -1.09 16.96
CA LYS A 129 -17.37 0.11 17.67
C LYS A 129 -17.29 1.36 16.80
N LEU A 130 -16.19 1.55 16.08
CA LEU A 130 -16.04 2.64 15.11
C LEU A 130 -17.11 2.56 14.01
N MET A 131 -17.41 1.36 13.52
CA MET A 131 -18.46 1.16 12.52
C MET A 131 -19.86 1.50 13.07
N LEU A 132 -20.15 1.13 14.32
CA LEU A 132 -21.41 1.50 14.98
C LEU A 132 -21.54 3.01 15.17
N ASP A 133 -20.44 3.71 15.41
CA ASP A 133 -20.46 5.17 15.51
C ASP A 133 -20.74 5.81 14.14
N ILE A 134 -20.23 5.25 13.05
CA ILE A 134 -20.59 5.67 11.68
C ILE A 134 -22.09 5.44 11.42
N MET A 135 -22.67 4.33 11.89
CA MET A 135 -24.11 4.06 11.72
C MET A 135 -25.01 5.02 12.50
N LYS A 136 -24.49 5.75 13.50
CA LYS A 136 -25.25 6.79 14.20
C LYS A 136 -25.30 8.11 13.43
N ASP A 137 -24.62 8.19 12.29
CA ASP A 137 -24.66 9.38 11.44
C ASP A 137 -26.12 9.72 11.03
N PRO A 138 -26.51 11.01 11.05
CA PRO A 138 -27.87 11.42 10.69
C PRO A 138 -28.29 11.03 9.27
N GLU A 139 -27.37 11.02 8.30
CA GLU A 139 -27.68 10.59 6.93
C GLU A 139 -27.95 9.09 6.87
N PHE A 140 -27.18 8.29 7.60
CA PHE A 140 -27.47 6.86 7.73
C PHE A 140 -28.82 6.62 8.41
N THR A 141 -29.11 7.38 9.48
CA THR A 141 -30.40 7.33 10.18
C THR A 141 -31.57 7.70 9.27
N LYS A 142 -31.42 8.71 8.39
CA LYS A 142 -32.43 9.06 7.38
C LYS A 142 -32.70 7.91 6.42
N GLN A 143 -31.67 7.18 5.99
CA GLN A 143 -31.83 6.00 5.14
C GLN A 143 -32.60 4.89 5.88
N ILE A 144 -32.26 4.62 7.15
CA ILE A 144 -33.03 3.68 7.98
C ILE A 144 -34.50 4.11 8.07
N HIS A 145 -34.78 5.39 8.32
CA HIS A 145 -36.15 5.90 8.37
C HIS A 145 -36.91 5.74 7.04
N GLN A 146 -36.23 5.86 5.90
CA GLN A 146 -36.85 5.60 4.60
C GLN A 146 -37.20 4.11 4.44
N VAL A 147 -36.30 3.20 4.85
CA VAL A 147 -36.54 1.76 4.84
C VAL A 147 -37.70 1.38 5.76
N LEU A 148 -37.77 1.96 6.97
CA LEU A 148 -38.89 1.73 7.90
C LEU A 148 -40.24 2.22 7.35
N LYS A 149 -40.23 3.24 6.49
CA LYS A 149 -41.43 3.76 5.82
C LYS A 149 -41.75 3.05 4.50
N SER A 150 -40.92 2.09 4.07
CA SER A 150 -41.15 1.35 2.84
C SER A 150 -42.44 0.52 2.93
N ARG A 151 -42.98 0.12 1.78
CA ARG A 151 -44.22 -0.67 1.73
C ARG A 151 -44.03 -2.04 2.38
N GLU A 152 -42.87 -2.66 2.17
CA GLU A 152 -42.50 -3.96 2.69
C GLU A 152 -42.44 -3.93 4.23
N THR A 153 -41.74 -2.94 4.80
CA THR A 153 -41.67 -2.80 6.26
C THR A 153 -43.02 -2.44 6.86
N ARG A 154 -43.83 -1.61 6.19
CA ARG A 154 -45.21 -1.32 6.63
C ARG A 154 -46.10 -2.55 6.65
N GLN A 155 -46.00 -3.45 5.68
CA GLN A 155 -46.74 -4.71 5.67
C GLN A 155 -46.33 -5.61 6.84
N GLN A 156 -45.02 -5.69 7.13
CA GLN A 156 -44.54 -6.43 8.31
C GLN A 156 -45.04 -5.81 9.61
N ILE A 157 -45.00 -4.48 9.73
CA ILE A 157 -45.55 -3.77 10.90
C ILE A 157 -47.05 -4.01 11.03
N GLN A 158 -47.82 -3.96 9.93
CA GLN A 158 -49.26 -4.25 9.95
C GLN A 158 -49.52 -5.67 10.46
N LYS A 159 -48.80 -6.67 9.96
CA LYS A 159 -48.93 -8.05 10.44
C LYS A 159 -48.60 -8.19 11.93
N VAL A 160 -47.52 -7.57 12.39
CA VAL A 160 -47.17 -7.56 13.83
C VAL A 160 -48.26 -6.88 14.66
N MET A 161 -48.89 -5.82 14.14
CA MET A 161 -50.03 -5.16 14.80
C MET A 161 -51.26 -6.07 14.83
N GLU A 162 -51.59 -6.75 13.73
CA GLU A 162 -52.68 -7.74 13.67
C GLU A 162 -52.46 -8.86 14.70
N ASP A 163 -51.27 -9.46 14.71
CA ASP A 163 -50.89 -10.49 15.69
C ASP A 163 -51.01 -9.97 17.14
N ALA A 164 -50.59 -8.72 17.38
CA ALA A 164 -50.68 -8.10 18.70
C ALA A 164 -52.13 -7.86 19.13
N LEU A 165 -53.00 -7.42 18.22
CA LEU A 165 -54.44 -7.26 18.46
C LEU A 165 -55.13 -8.60 18.73
N GLU A 166 -54.63 -9.68 18.14
CA GLU A 166 -55.15 -11.02 18.38
C GLU A 166 -54.76 -11.59 19.75
N SER A 167 -53.71 -11.05 20.37
CA SER A 167 -53.21 -11.53 21.65
C SER A 167 -54.27 -11.41 22.77
N PRO A 168 -54.47 -12.44 23.61
CA PRO A 168 -55.44 -12.40 24.70
C PRO A 168 -55.23 -11.21 25.65
N THR A 169 -53.97 -10.88 25.95
CA THR A 169 -53.62 -9.75 26.81
C THR A 169 -54.06 -8.42 26.22
N PHE A 170 -53.85 -8.22 24.91
CA PHE A 170 -54.29 -6.99 24.25
C PHE A 170 -55.81 -6.93 24.17
N LYS A 171 -56.48 -8.02 23.76
CA LYS A 171 -57.95 -8.12 23.72
C LYS A 171 -58.57 -7.77 25.07
N MET A 172 -58.06 -8.32 26.17
CA MET A 172 -58.55 -8.04 27.51
C MET A 172 -58.40 -6.56 27.89
N LYS A 173 -57.21 -5.97 27.65
CA LYS A 173 -56.96 -4.54 27.91
C LYS A 173 -57.86 -3.65 27.06
N PHE A 174 -58.00 -3.98 25.77
CA PHE A 174 -58.86 -3.26 24.84
C PHE A 174 -60.32 -3.31 25.27
N MET A 175 -60.83 -4.49 25.65
CA MET A 175 -62.19 -4.66 26.15
C MET A 175 -62.43 -3.92 27.47
N LYS A 176 -61.42 -3.86 28.35
CA LYS A 176 -61.50 -3.07 29.59
C LYS A 176 -61.61 -1.58 29.31
N LEU A 177 -60.76 -1.04 28.43
CA LEU A 177 -60.81 0.36 28.00
C LEU A 177 -62.14 0.70 27.31
N LEU A 178 -62.66 -0.18 26.46
CA LEU A 178 -63.95 0.01 25.81
C LEU A 178 -65.10 0.09 26.82
N LYS A 179 -65.09 -0.79 27.84
CA LYS A 179 -66.07 -0.77 28.94
C LYS A 179 -65.98 0.53 29.76
N GLU A 180 -64.78 1.03 30.04
CA GLU A 180 -64.57 2.30 30.76
C GLU A 180 -65.05 3.52 29.95
N ALA A 181 -64.81 3.52 28.64
CA ALA A 181 -65.28 4.56 27.71
C ALA A 181 -66.82 4.57 27.56
N MET A 182 -67.46 3.40 27.55
CA MET A 182 -68.93 3.31 27.52
C MET A 182 -69.55 3.80 28.83
N LYS A 183 -68.96 3.45 29.98
CA LYS A 183 -69.42 3.94 31.29
C LYS A 183 -69.31 5.46 31.44
N THR A 184 -68.28 6.08 30.86
CA THR A 184 -68.15 7.55 30.82
C THR A 184 -69.15 8.20 29.87
N LYS A 185 -69.48 7.57 28.74
CA LYS A 185 -70.56 8.07 27.85
C LYS A 185 -71.97 7.92 28.43
N GLU A 186 -72.26 6.85 29.17
CA GLU A 186 -73.55 6.71 29.87
C GLU A 186 -73.71 7.74 30.98
N LYS A 187 -72.64 8.07 31.73
CA LYS A 187 -72.66 9.17 32.70
C LYS A 187 -72.79 10.56 32.06
N GLY A 188 -72.46 10.72 30.78
CA GLY A 188 -72.61 11.97 30.03
C GLY A 188 -73.95 12.16 29.31
N LYS A 189 -74.77 11.10 29.18
CA LYS A 189 -76.12 11.15 28.58
C LYS A 189 -77.27 11.21 29.60
N GLY A 190 -76.96 11.19 30.90
CA GLY A 190 -77.96 11.24 31.98
C GLY A 190 -78.41 12.65 32.40
N GLN A 191 -77.98 13.72 31.73
CA GLN A 191 -78.27 15.10 32.15
C GLN A 191 -78.86 15.98 31.04
N GLN A 192 -79.66 15.40 30.13
CA GLN A 192 -80.46 16.19 29.21
C GLN A 192 -81.76 15.49 28.78
N GLN A 193 -82.66 15.21 29.74
CA GLN A 193 -84.10 15.19 29.50
C GLN A 193 -84.87 15.07 30.82
N GLY A 194 -85.66 16.09 31.14
CA GLY A 194 -86.68 16.05 32.20
C GLY A 194 -86.73 17.29 33.08
N GLY A 195 -87.52 18.30 32.67
CA GLY A 195 -87.84 19.43 33.54
C GLY A 195 -88.24 20.70 32.79
N GLY A 196 -89.36 20.65 32.06
CA GLY A 196 -90.04 21.87 31.62
C GLY A 196 -90.90 22.45 32.75
N GLY A 197 -90.94 23.77 32.86
CA GLY A 197 -92.05 24.49 33.51
C GLY A 197 -91.69 25.70 34.38
N GLY A 198 -91.75 26.89 33.77
CA GLY A 198 -92.49 28.03 34.35
C GLY A 198 -91.76 29.09 35.18
N GLY A 199 -91.96 30.37 34.80
CA GLY A 199 -91.82 31.55 35.67
C GLY A 199 -90.56 32.39 35.39
N GLN A 200 -90.57 33.31 34.42
CA GLN A 200 -91.08 34.68 34.47
C GLN A 200 -90.14 35.70 35.16
N GLN A 201 -89.87 36.74 34.37
CA GLN A 201 -89.59 38.14 34.73
C GLN A 201 -88.15 38.65 34.84
N SER A 202 -87.88 39.59 33.91
CA SER A 202 -87.15 40.86 34.09
C SER A 202 -85.65 40.77 34.43
N ASN A 203 -84.75 41.56 33.88
CA ASN A 203 -84.87 42.93 33.42
C ASN A 203 -83.63 43.30 32.58
N MET A 204 -83.85 44.16 31.59
CA MET A 204 -83.00 45.24 31.08
C MET A 204 -81.52 45.04 30.72
N GLY A 205 -81.23 45.47 29.49
CA GLY A 205 -80.10 46.35 29.16
C GLY A 205 -78.89 45.60 28.61
N GLY A 206 -78.36 45.88 27.43
CA GLY A 206 -78.41 47.12 26.66
C GLY A 206 -76.99 47.46 26.25
N SER A 207 -76.71 47.25 24.96
CA SER A 207 -75.83 48.04 24.10
C SER A 207 -74.33 48.21 24.39
N MET A 208 -73.61 48.04 23.27
CA MET A 208 -72.40 48.75 22.81
C MET A 208 -71.05 48.25 23.29
#